data_AF-A0ABD1I2Z3-F1
#
_entry.id   AF-A0ABD1I2Z3-F1
#
_cell.length_a   1.000
_cell.length_b   1.000
_cell.length_c   1.000
_cell.angle_alpha   90.00
_cell.angle_beta   90.00
_cell.angle_gamma   90.00
#
_symmetry.space_group_name_H-M   'P 1'
#
loop_
_entity.id
_entity.type
_entity.pdbx_description
1 polymer ?
#
loop_
_entity_poly.entity_id
_entity_poly.type
_entity_poly.pdbx_seq_one_letter_code
_entity_poly.pdbx_strand_id
1 'polypeptide(L)'
;MASFPVAPASSLLLQKKYVGFSAPKKHGSTIIVSAITPQKSTREPSTTGAVKSGMTMTEKILARASERSHLSPGDNVWANVDVLMTHDVCGPGAFGIFKREFGENAKVWSREKVIVIPDHYIFTTDELANRNVNTLREFCTEQDIKYFYDIKDVADFKANPDYKGVCHVALAQEGHCRPGEILLGTDSHTCTAGAFGQFATGIGITDAGFVLGTGKLLLKVPPTLRFVLDGEMPDCVLAKDLILQIIGEISVAGARYKSMEFVGSTVESLTMEDRMTLCNMVIEAGGKNGIVPADATTFEYLKDKTSVPYDPVYSDGQARFFSEYSFDISKLEPLVAKPHSPDNRALARECRDVKIDRVYIGSCTGGKTEDFMAAAKVFLASGKKVKVPTFLVPATQKVWMDIYSLPLPGSGGRTCSQIFEEAGCDTPASPTCGACMGGPRDTYARINEPMVCVSTTNRNFPGRMGHKEGQVYLASPYTAAASALTGFVTDPREFL
;
A
#
# COMPACT_ATOMS: atom_id res chain seq x y z
N MET A 1 -20.14 -15.69 -61.63
CA MET A 1 -20.03 -15.59 -63.09
C MET A 1 -19.82 -14.13 -63.43
N ALA A 2 -18.83 -13.83 -64.29
CA ALA A 2 -18.71 -12.71 -65.24
C ALA A 2 -19.09 -11.28 -64.78
N SER A 3 -18.44 -10.17 -65.11
CA SER A 3 -17.37 -9.81 -66.05
C SER A 3 -17.22 -8.27 -65.97
N PHE A 4 -16.03 -7.75 -66.24
CA PHE A 4 -15.71 -6.34 -66.51
C PHE A 4 -16.61 -5.72 -67.62
N PRO A 5 -16.73 -4.38 -67.73
CA PRO A 5 -15.80 -3.61 -68.57
C PRO A 5 -15.51 -2.14 -68.16
N VAL A 6 -14.49 -1.60 -68.82
CA VAL A 6 -13.92 -0.23 -68.81
C VAL A 6 -14.54 0.60 -69.96
N ALA A 7 -14.65 1.95 -69.84
CA ALA A 7 -14.31 3.03 -70.84
C ALA A 7 -14.84 4.45 -70.37
N PRO A 8 -14.53 5.62 -71.01
CA PRO A 8 -13.82 6.72 -70.32
C PRO A 8 -14.35 8.19 -70.54
N ALA A 9 -13.66 9.14 -69.89
CA ALA A 9 -13.27 10.51 -70.33
C ALA A 9 -14.10 11.79 -70.06
N SER A 10 -13.33 12.84 -69.72
CA SER A 10 -13.56 14.31 -69.65
C SER A 10 -14.12 14.87 -68.31
N SER A 11 -13.66 15.98 -67.72
CA SER A 11 -12.66 17.00 -68.08
C SER A 11 -12.10 17.75 -66.86
N LEU A 12 -10.84 18.15 -67.00
CA LEU A 12 -10.06 19.28 -66.44
C LEU A 12 -10.58 20.14 -65.26
N LEU A 13 -9.73 20.26 -64.24
CA LEU A 13 -9.26 21.54 -63.68
C LEU A 13 -7.81 21.39 -63.14
N LEU A 14 -6.94 22.31 -63.57
CA LEU A 14 -5.53 22.44 -63.22
C LEU A 14 -5.32 22.93 -61.77
N GLN A 15 -4.30 22.41 -61.07
CA GLN A 15 -3.01 23.10 -60.86
C GLN A 15 -1.99 22.28 -60.04
N LYS A 16 -0.90 21.88 -60.73
CA LYS A 16 0.54 21.96 -60.37
C LYS A 16 0.96 21.85 -58.87
N LYS A 17 1.70 20.79 -58.51
CA LYS A 17 3.18 20.65 -58.54
C LYS A 17 3.64 19.51 -57.60
N TYR A 18 4.43 18.58 -58.15
CA TYR A 18 5.16 17.54 -57.41
C TYR A 18 6.44 18.11 -56.78
N VAL A 19 6.70 17.78 -55.53
CA VAL A 19 8.03 17.76 -54.89
C VAL A 19 8.17 16.44 -54.14
N GLY A 20 9.28 15.74 -54.35
CA GLY A 20 9.57 14.44 -53.76
C GLY A 20 10.22 14.52 -52.37
N PHE A 21 10.06 13.39 -51.66
CA PHE A 21 10.89 12.82 -50.59
C PHE A 21 11.22 13.65 -49.34
N SER A 22 10.59 13.29 -48.22
CA SER A 22 11.26 12.80 -46.99
C SER A 22 10.22 12.53 -45.89
N ALA A 23 10.35 11.41 -45.18
CA ALA A 23 9.42 10.93 -44.16
C ALA A 23 9.59 11.62 -42.79
N PRO A 24 8.51 11.88 -42.03
CA PRO A 24 8.63 12.22 -40.61
C PRO A 24 8.18 11.07 -39.71
N LYS A 25 8.99 10.76 -38.69
CA LYS A 25 8.51 10.08 -37.46
C LYS A 25 8.29 11.16 -36.39
N LYS A 26 7.02 11.47 -36.10
CA LYS A 26 6.57 12.14 -34.87
C LYS A 26 6.49 11.11 -33.76
N HIS A 27 6.83 11.46 -32.52
CA HIS A 27 6.20 10.96 -31.28
C HIS A 27 6.40 11.98 -30.15
N GLY A 28 5.35 12.19 -29.34
CA GLY A 28 5.38 12.96 -28.09
C GLY A 28 4.46 14.17 -28.07
N SER A 29 3.18 13.95 -27.80
CA SER A 29 2.19 15.01 -27.51
C SER A 29 2.26 15.40 -26.04
N THR A 30 2.67 16.64 -25.76
CA THR A 30 2.49 17.30 -24.45
C THR A 30 1.10 17.91 -24.41
N ILE A 31 0.29 17.63 -23.39
CA ILE A 31 -0.90 18.43 -23.07
C ILE A 31 -0.49 19.38 -21.94
N ILE A 32 -0.42 20.68 -22.23
CA ILE A 32 -0.13 21.74 -21.26
C ILE A 32 -1.44 22.50 -21.00
N VAL A 33 -1.85 22.60 -19.73
CA VAL A 33 -2.82 23.60 -19.28
C VAL A 33 -2.08 24.52 -18.30
N SER A 34 -2.03 25.81 -18.63
CA SER A 34 -1.25 26.84 -17.95
C SER A 34 -1.93 27.33 -16.65
N ALA A 35 -1.19 27.39 -15.54
CA ALA A 35 -1.09 28.57 -14.66
C ALA A 35 0.01 28.40 -13.59
N ILE A 36 0.84 29.45 -13.50
CA ILE A 36 1.85 29.91 -12.53
C ILE A 36 2.09 29.09 -11.24
N THR A 37 3.36 28.73 -11.02
CA THR A 37 3.92 27.95 -9.90
C THR A 37 4.40 28.87 -8.74
N PRO A 38 4.14 28.57 -7.46
CA PRO A 38 4.87 29.14 -6.33
C PRO A 38 6.21 28.41 -6.09
N GLN A 39 7.21 29.11 -5.57
CA GLN A 39 8.59 28.64 -5.40
C GLN A 39 8.72 27.32 -4.62
N LYS A 40 9.40 26.34 -5.24
CA LYS A 40 9.83 25.07 -4.64
C LYS A 40 11.02 25.27 -3.70
N SER A 41 10.95 24.62 -2.54
CA SER A 41 12.12 24.24 -1.73
C SER A 41 13.01 23.29 -2.55
N THR A 42 14.26 23.69 -2.82
CA THR A 42 15.21 22.88 -3.59
C THR A 42 15.92 21.90 -2.66
N ARG A 43 15.60 20.60 -2.79
CA ARG A 43 16.32 19.50 -2.14
C ARG A 43 17.61 19.20 -2.92
N GLU A 44 18.76 19.11 -2.25
CA GLU A 44 20.04 18.84 -2.91
C GLU A 44 20.16 17.36 -3.32
N PRO A 45 20.59 17.05 -4.57
CA PRO A 45 20.82 15.69 -5.02
C PRO A 45 21.93 14.99 -4.22
N SER A 46 21.75 13.71 -3.88
CA SER A 46 22.87 12.91 -3.37
C SER A 46 23.88 12.67 -4.50
N THR A 47 25.10 13.21 -4.35
CA THR A 47 26.15 13.16 -5.37
C THR A 47 26.75 11.75 -5.47
N THR A 48 26.19 10.90 -6.31
CA THR A 48 26.98 9.82 -6.91
C THR A 48 27.83 10.45 -8.00
N GLY A 49 29.14 10.56 -7.76
CA GLY A 49 30.07 11.34 -8.57
C GLY A 49 29.90 11.18 -10.08
N ALA A 50 29.94 12.29 -10.82
CA ALA A 50 30.01 12.42 -12.28
C ALA A 50 29.47 11.25 -13.14
N VAL A 51 28.27 10.72 -12.85
CA VAL A 51 27.63 9.73 -13.71
C VAL A 51 26.97 10.47 -14.88
N LYS A 52 27.27 10.06 -16.12
CA LYS A 52 26.74 10.69 -17.36
C LYS A 52 25.21 10.56 -17.52
N SER A 53 24.55 9.76 -16.68
CA SER A 53 23.09 9.54 -16.65
C SER A 53 22.61 9.49 -15.19
N GLY A 54 21.67 10.36 -14.83
CA GLY A 54 21.07 10.36 -13.51
C GLY A 54 20.23 9.11 -13.25
N MET A 55 20.18 8.67 -12.00
CA MET A 55 19.42 7.51 -11.53
C MET A 55 18.23 7.92 -10.67
N THR A 56 17.13 7.18 -10.78
CA THR A 56 15.98 7.26 -9.87
C THR A 56 16.34 6.70 -8.48
N MET A 57 15.50 6.97 -7.47
CA MET A 57 15.69 6.40 -6.12
C MET A 57 15.81 4.88 -6.15
N THR A 58 14.90 4.21 -6.86
CA THR A 58 14.90 2.75 -6.98
C THR A 58 16.19 2.23 -7.63
N GLU A 59 16.66 2.87 -8.70
CA GLU A 59 17.92 2.51 -9.35
C GLU A 59 19.11 2.69 -8.40
N LYS A 60 19.20 3.80 -7.66
CA LYS A 60 20.28 4.05 -6.71
C LYS A 60 20.29 3.06 -5.55
N ILE A 61 19.13 2.71 -5.00
CA ILE A 61 19.00 1.71 -3.92
C ILE A 61 19.50 0.35 -4.40
N LEU A 62 19.06 -0.10 -5.58
CA LEU A 62 19.50 -1.36 -6.17
C LEU A 62 20.99 -1.32 -6.56
N ALA A 63 21.51 -0.17 -7.00
CA ALA A 63 22.91 0.03 -7.33
C ALA A 63 23.79 -0.17 -6.09
N ARG A 64 23.45 0.50 -4.96
CA ARG A 64 24.13 0.28 -3.67
C ARG A 64 24.06 -1.19 -3.26
N ALA A 65 22.87 -1.77 -3.24
CA ALA A 65 22.69 -3.14 -2.75
C ALA A 65 23.39 -4.21 -3.60
N SER A 66 23.71 -3.90 -4.87
CA SER A 66 24.46 -4.77 -5.78
C SER A 66 25.91 -4.37 -5.97
N GLU A 67 26.42 -3.41 -5.19
CA GLU A 67 27.80 -2.90 -5.26
C GLU A 67 28.17 -2.36 -6.66
N ARG A 68 27.18 -1.77 -7.36
CA ARG A 68 27.35 -1.14 -8.67
C ARG A 68 27.23 0.38 -8.54
N SER A 69 28.03 1.10 -9.32
CA SER A 69 27.99 2.57 -9.35
C SER A 69 26.85 3.14 -10.21
N HIS A 70 26.29 2.33 -11.11
CA HIS A 70 25.21 2.72 -12.00
C HIS A 70 24.39 1.51 -12.44
N LEU A 71 23.07 1.72 -12.58
CA LEU A 71 22.12 0.76 -13.12
C LEU A 71 21.17 1.43 -14.12
N SER A 72 20.60 0.62 -15.01
CA SER A 72 19.51 1.02 -15.90
C SER A 72 18.32 0.06 -15.77
N PRO A 73 17.09 0.52 -16.05
CA PRO A 73 15.92 -0.36 -16.09
C PRO A 73 16.15 -1.54 -17.02
N GLY A 74 15.85 -2.75 -16.54
CA GLY A 74 16.05 -3.99 -17.26
C GLY A 74 17.29 -4.79 -16.85
N ASP A 75 18.26 -4.17 -16.17
CA ASP A 75 19.41 -4.87 -15.58
C ASP A 75 18.95 -5.92 -14.57
N ASN A 76 19.62 -7.07 -14.54
CA ASN A 76 19.47 -8.06 -13.46
C ASN A 76 20.66 -7.95 -12.52
N VAL A 77 20.41 -7.86 -11.22
CA VAL A 77 21.43 -7.68 -10.19
C VAL A 77 21.21 -8.62 -9.01
N TRP A 78 22.30 -9.18 -8.50
CA TRP A 78 22.29 -9.82 -7.20
C TRP A 78 22.33 -8.73 -6.13
N ALA A 79 21.21 -8.53 -5.44
CA ALA A 79 21.09 -7.50 -4.42
C ALA A 79 21.23 -8.11 -3.02
N ASN A 80 22.04 -7.47 -2.17
CA ASN A 80 22.06 -7.72 -0.74
C ASN A 80 20.74 -7.26 -0.12
N VAL A 81 20.10 -8.14 0.65
CA VAL A 81 18.81 -7.86 1.31
C VAL A 81 19.09 -7.32 2.71
N ASP A 82 18.46 -6.19 3.05
CA ASP A 82 18.61 -5.57 4.36
C ASP A 82 17.66 -6.18 5.39
N VAL A 83 16.43 -6.48 4.98
CA VAL A 83 15.40 -7.13 5.82
C VAL A 83 14.58 -8.12 4.99
N LEU A 84 14.33 -9.32 5.53
CA LEU A 84 13.27 -10.23 5.07
C LEU A 84 12.18 -10.31 6.13
N MET A 85 10.95 -10.01 5.77
CA MET A 85 9.78 -10.28 6.60
C MET A 85 9.02 -11.52 6.10
N THR A 86 8.56 -12.35 7.03
CA THR A 86 7.57 -13.38 6.72
C THR A 86 6.51 -13.48 7.81
N HIS A 87 5.41 -14.14 7.48
CA HIS A 87 4.26 -14.33 8.36
C HIS A 87 3.77 -15.78 8.33
N ASP A 88 2.73 -16.07 9.10
CA ASP A 88 2.11 -17.37 9.32
C ASP A 88 1.59 -18.09 8.07
N VAL A 89 1.17 -17.38 7.03
CA VAL A 89 0.69 -18.02 5.79
C VAL A 89 1.85 -18.58 4.97
N CYS A 90 2.90 -17.79 4.78
CA CYS A 90 3.97 -18.08 3.82
C CYS A 90 5.25 -18.62 4.48
N GLY A 91 5.48 -18.30 5.75
CA GLY A 91 6.65 -18.71 6.53
C GLY A 91 6.90 -20.21 6.50
N PRO A 92 5.91 -21.08 6.81
CA PRO A 92 6.12 -22.53 6.83
C PRO A 92 6.65 -23.06 5.48
N GLY A 93 6.12 -22.55 4.37
CA GLY A 93 6.58 -22.92 3.03
C GLY A 93 8.01 -22.45 2.74
N ALA A 94 8.36 -21.21 3.13
CA ALA A 94 9.70 -20.67 2.96
C ALA A 94 10.73 -21.43 3.81
N PHE A 95 10.39 -21.79 5.06
CA PHE A 95 11.25 -22.56 5.96
C PHE A 95 11.51 -23.97 5.44
N GLY A 96 10.47 -24.64 4.91
CA GLY A 96 10.61 -25.95 4.28
C GLY A 96 11.53 -25.94 3.06
N ILE A 97 11.44 -24.90 2.22
CA ILE A 97 12.35 -24.73 1.08
C ILE A 97 13.78 -24.46 1.58
N PHE A 98 13.96 -23.55 2.54
CA PHE A 98 15.26 -23.26 3.13
C PHE A 98 15.94 -24.54 3.65
N LYS A 99 15.25 -25.35 4.46
CA LYS A 99 15.78 -26.61 4.98
C LYS A 99 16.08 -27.63 3.89
N ARG A 100 15.22 -27.74 2.87
CA ARG A 100 15.44 -28.66 1.75
C ARG A 100 16.68 -28.30 0.92
N GLU A 101 16.88 -27.02 0.61
CA GLU A 101 17.94 -26.58 -0.30
C GLU A 101 19.29 -26.34 0.42
N PHE A 102 19.27 -25.91 1.69
CA PHE A 102 20.48 -25.60 2.46
C PHE A 102 20.83 -26.67 3.52
N GLY A 103 19.91 -27.58 3.81
CA GLY A 103 20.05 -28.67 4.79
C GLY A 103 19.29 -28.41 6.10
N GLU A 104 18.88 -29.49 6.78
CA GLU A 104 18.08 -29.43 8.01
C GLU A 104 18.74 -28.67 9.17
N ASN A 105 20.08 -28.67 9.22
CA ASN A 105 20.85 -27.98 10.25
C ASN A 105 21.38 -26.60 9.80
N ALA A 106 20.94 -26.10 8.64
CA ALA A 106 21.36 -24.81 8.13
C ALA A 106 20.95 -23.67 9.07
N LYS A 107 21.76 -22.62 9.11
CA LYS A 107 21.45 -21.38 9.83
C LYS A 107 21.07 -20.28 8.86
N VAL A 108 20.06 -19.51 9.24
CA VAL A 108 19.65 -18.33 8.46
C VAL A 108 20.82 -17.35 8.32
N TRP A 109 20.88 -16.61 7.22
CA TRP A 109 21.98 -15.69 6.93
C TRP A 109 22.15 -14.62 8.02
N SER A 110 21.06 -14.24 8.68
CA SER A 110 21.07 -13.30 9.79
C SER A 110 19.82 -13.45 10.66
N ARG A 111 20.02 -13.75 11.94
CA ARG A 111 18.93 -13.79 12.94
C ARG A 111 18.35 -12.41 13.28
N GLU A 112 19.02 -11.33 12.89
CA GLU A 112 18.61 -9.95 13.16
C GLU A 112 17.99 -9.24 11.95
N LYS A 113 18.11 -9.82 10.75
CA LYS A 113 17.50 -9.28 9.52
C LYS A 113 16.30 -10.08 9.03
N VAL A 114 15.97 -11.17 9.73
CA VAL A 114 14.74 -11.95 9.53
C VAL A 114 13.73 -11.54 10.57
N ILE A 115 12.55 -11.11 10.11
CA ILE A 115 11.44 -10.68 10.95
C ILE A 115 10.25 -11.59 10.71
N VAL A 116 9.66 -12.10 11.78
CA VAL A 116 8.54 -13.04 11.71
C VAL A 116 7.36 -12.49 12.50
N ILE A 117 6.22 -12.31 11.83
CA ILE A 117 5.01 -11.71 12.42
C ILE A 117 3.78 -12.56 12.07
N PRO A 118 3.16 -13.28 13.01
CA PRO A 118 1.91 -14.00 12.75
C PRO A 118 0.69 -13.08 12.92
N ASP A 119 0.01 -12.71 11.82
CA ASP A 119 -1.10 -11.75 11.86
C ASP A 119 -2.36 -12.15 11.07
N HIS A 120 -2.31 -13.22 10.27
CA HIS A 120 -3.42 -13.64 9.42
C HIS A 120 -4.33 -14.68 10.08
N TYR A 121 -3.72 -15.62 10.81
CA TYR A 121 -4.33 -16.85 11.33
C TYR A 121 -4.21 -17.00 12.84
N ILE A 122 -3.82 -15.94 13.55
CA ILE A 122 -3.51 -16.02 14.98
C ILE A 122 -4.75 -16.07 15.90
N PHE A 123 -5.94 -15.73 15.39
CA PHE A 123 -7.22 -15.73 16.12
C PHE A 123 -8.26 -16.63 15.44
N THR A 124 -8.00 -17.94 15.43
CA THR A 124 -8.90 -18.94 14.86
C THR A 124 -8.77 -20.28 15.57
N THR A 125 -9.84 -21.04 15.57
CA THR A 125 -9.90 -22.43 16.03
C THR A 125 -9.48 -23.44 14.95
N ASP A 126 -9.23 -22.99 13.71
CA ASP A 126 -8.82 -23.86 12.61
C ASP A 126 -7.46 -24.53 12.85
N GLU A 127 -7.42 -25.85 12.79
CA GLU A 127 -6.23 -26.64 13.13
C GLU A 127 -5.08 -26.44 12.12
N LEU A 128 -5.38 -26.20 10.84
CA LEU A 128 -4.36 -26.01 9.80
C LEU A 128 -3.70 -24.62 9.92
N ALA A 129 -4.49 -23.61 10.21
CA ALA A 129 -4.04 -22.27 10.59
C ALA A 129 -3.14 -22.31 11.83
N ASN A 130 -3.59 -22.98 12.89
CA ASN A 130 -2.82 -23.09 14.14
C ASN A 130 -1.51 -23.88 13.95
N ARG A 131 -1.51 -24.93 13.10
CA ARG A 131 -0.29 -25.65 12.73
C ARG A 131 0.75 -24.72 12.11
N ASN A 132 0.35 -23.79 11.24
CA ASN A 132 1.28 -22.85 10.62
C ASN A 132 1.96 -21.94 11.66
N VAL A 133 1.20 -21.42 12.63
CA VAL A 133 1.76 -20.60 13.72
C VAL A 133 2.74 -21.41 14.56
N ASN A 134 2.43 -22.68 14.85
CA ASN A 134 3.36 -23.57 15.57
C ASN A 134 4.66 -23.79 14.79
N THR A 135 4.61 -23.98 13.47
CA THR A 135 5.81 -24.07 12.63
C THR A 135 6.65 -22.80 12.69
N LEU A 136 6.03 -21.62 12.77
CA LEU A 136 6.75 -20.36 13.00
C LEU A 136 7.49 -20.36 14.33
N ARG A 137 6.81 -20.73 15.42
CA ARG A 137 7.39 -20.80 16.78
C ARG A 137 8.59 -21.74 16.83
N GLU A 138 8.45 -22.93 16.26
CA GLU A 138 9.50 -23.95 16.18
C GLU A 138 10.73 -23.41 15.43
N PHE A 139 10.51 -22.87 14.22
CA PHE A 139 11.60 -22.33 13.40
C PHE A 139 12.29 -21.14 14.07
N CYS A 140 11.53 -20.20 14.64
CA CYS A 140 12.10 -19.02 15.29
C CYS A 140 12.91 -19.41 16.53
N THR A 141 12.47 -20.42 17.29
CA THR A 141 13.21 -20.95 18.44
C THR A 141 14.49 -21.66 18.00
N GLU A 142 14.41 -22.51 16.98
CA GLU A 142 15.56 -23.27 16.44
C GLU A 142 16.66 -22.38 15.85
N GLN A 143 16.26 -21.30 15.18
CA GLN A 143 17.14 -20.36 14.50
C GLN A 143 17.51 -19.15 15.37
N ASP A 144 16.97 -19.06 16.59
CA ASP A 144 17.18 -17.95 17.53
C ASP A 144 16.88 -16.59 16.88
N ILE A 145 15.72 -16.50 16.22
CA ILE A 145 15.29 -15.28 15.51
C ILE A 145 14.97 -14.19 16.54
N LYS A 146 15.69 -13.07 16.45
CA LYS A 146 15.58 -11.96 17.40
C LYS A 146 14.23 -11.24 17.33
N TYR A 147 13.71 -11.06 16.11
CA TYR A 147 12.50 -10.27 15.85
C TYR A 147 11.32 -11.19 15.50
N PHE A 148 10.85 -11.94 16.50
CA PHE A 148 9.65 -12.76 16.43
C PHE A 148 8.53 -12.15 17.28
N TYR A 149 7.49 -11.64 16.61
CA TYR A 149 6.43 -10.82 17.21
C TYR A 149 5.11 -11.58 17.39
N ASP A 150 5.19 -12.74 18.05
CA ASP A 150 4.06 -13.62 18.29
C ASP A 150 3.32 -13.29 19.59
N ILE A 151 2.07 -13.76 19.67
CA ILE A 151 1.28 -13.72 20.87
C ILE A 151 1.47 -15.01 21.69
N LYS A 152 1.83 -14.86 22.97
CA LYS A 152 2.02 -15.99 23.90
C LYS A 152 0.72 -16.47 24.55
N ASP A 153 -0.22 -15.56 24.79
CA ASP A 153 -1.52 -15.86 25.41
C ASP A 153 -2.66 -15.42 24.48
N VAL A 154 -3.42 -16.42 24.00
CA VAL A 154 -4.57 -16.26 23.09
C VAL A 154 -5.93 -16.44 23.80
N ALA A 155 -5.95 -16.81 25.09
CA ALA A 155 -7.18 -17.26 25.76
C ALA A 155 -8.12 -16.11 26.18
N ASP A 156 -7.57 -14.92 26.44
CA ASP A 156 -8.31 -13.70 26.79
C ASP A 156 -7.55 -12.50 26.23
N PHE A 157 -7.74 -12.18 24.94
CA PHE A 157 -6.99 -11.12 24.28
C PHE A 157 -7.27 -9.76 24.93
N LYS A 158 -6.40 -9.37 25.85
CA LYS A 158 -6.20 -8.01 26.34
C LYS A 158 -4.92 -7.45 25.70
N ALA A 159 -4.67 -6.16 25.87
CA ALA A 159 -3.47 -5.51 25.36
C ALA A 159 -2.22 -6.36 25.67
N ASN A 160 -1.60 -6.91 24.63
CA ASN A 160 -0.46 -7.80 24.74
C ASN A 160 0.77 -7.08 24.17
N PRO A 161 1.80 -6.77 24.98
CA PRO A 161 2.94 -6.00 24.52
C PRO A 161 3.87 -6.77 23.56
N ASP A 162 3.83 -8.10 23.59
CA ASP A 162 4.68 -8.97 22.75
C ASP A 162 4.14 -9.04 21.31
N TYR A 163 2.81 -9.04 21.16
CA TYR A 163 2.16 -9.07 19.86
C TYR A 163 2.17 -7.68 19.21
N LYS A 164 2.54 -7.59 17.93
CA LYS A 164 2.62 -6.29 17.23
C LYS A 164 1.48 -6.04 16.24
N GLY A 165 0.70 -7.04 15.87
CA GLY A 165 -0.40 -6.89 14.91
C GLY A 165 0.03 -7.04 13.45
N VAL A 166 -0.70 -6.38 12.55
CA VAL A 166 -0.56 -6.43 11.10
C VAL A 166 0.87 -6.10 10.68
N CYS A 167 1.49 -7.02 9.96
CA CYS A 167 2.93 -7.07 9.71
C CYS A 167 3.52 -5.75 9.18
N HIS A 168 2.90 -5.10 8.19
CA HIS A 168 3.46 -3.88 7.57
C HIS A 168 3.42 -2.64 8.46
N VAL A 169 2.44 -2.56 9.36
CA VAL A 169 2.36 -1.46 10.33
C VAL A 169 3.28 -1.74 11.52
N ALA A 170 3.35 -3.00 11.97
CA ALA A 170 4.30 -3.45 12.97
C ALA A 170 5.75 -3.20 12.55
N LEU A 171 6.13 -3.53 11.31
CA LEU A 171 7.47 -3.24 10.77
C LEU A 171 7.84 -1.76 10.90
N ALA A 172 6.93 -0.86 10.56
CA ALA A 172 7.14 0.58 10.68
C ALA A 172 7.28 1.03 12.13
N GLN A 173 6.37 0.57 13.01
CA GLN A 173 6.34 0.96 14.43
C GLN A 173 7.54 0.43 15.22
N GLU A 174 8.09 -0.71 14.83
CA GLU A 174 9.24 -1.35 15.47
C GLU A 174 10.59 -0.97 14.81
N GLY A 175 10.61 0.02 13.90
CA GLY A 175 11.84 0.60 13.37
C GLY A 175 12.56 -0.25 12.30
N HIS A 176 11.83 -1.13 11.62
CA HIS A 176 12.37 -1.99 10.57
C HIS A 176 12.33 -1.38 9.18
N CYS A 177 11.54 -0.32 8.98
CA CYS A 177 11.44 0.41 7.72
C CYS A 177 12.43 1.59 7.71
N ARG A 178 13.63 1.42 7.14
CA ARG A 178 14.70 2.43 7.16
C ARG A 178 15.04 2.94 5.76
N PRO A 179 15.16 4.25 5.54
CA PRO A 179 15.43 4.85 4.23
C PRO A 179 16.61 4.24 3.48
N GLY A 180 16.43 4.09 2.17
CA GLY A 180 17.44 3.56 1.27
C GLY A 180 17.54 2.03 1.27
N GLU A 181 17.04 1.30 2.26
CA GLU A 181 17.21 -0.16 2.33
C GLU A 181 16.36 -0.96 1.32
N ILE A 182 16.73 -2.24 1.15
CA ILE A 182 15.90 -3.26 0.48
C ILE A 182 15.18 -4.10 1.53
N LEU A 183 13.85 -4.01 1.54
CA LEU A 183 12.97 -4.84 2.38
C LEU A 183 12.16 -5.79 1.51
N LEU A 184 12.43 -7.08 1.64
CA LEU A 184 11.63 -8.11 0.97
C LEU A 184 10.67 -8.75 1.95
N GLY A 185 9.52 -9.20 1.46
CA GLY A 185 8.57 -9.88 2.32
C GLY A 185 7.75 -10.92 1.57
N THR A 186 7.25 -11.92 2.29
CA THR A 186 6.40 -12.96 1.70
C THR A 186 4.93 -12.57 1.56
N ASP A 187 4.63 -11.26 1.67
CA ASP A 187 3.32 -10.67 1.47
C ASP A 187 3.33 -9.66 0.30
N SER A 188 2.22 -9.54 -0.42
CA SER A 188 2.12 -8.66 -1.59
C SER A 188 2.24 -7.16 -1.25
N HIS A 189 1.83 -6.76 -0.03
CA HIS A 189 1.76 -5.38 0.41
C HIS A 189 3.03 -4.91 1.13
N THR A 190 4.13 -5.69 1.06
CA THR A 190 5.46 -5.26 1.51
C THR A 190 5.89 -3.92 0.91
N CYS A 191 5.36 -3.56 -0.27
CA CYS A 191 5.52 -2.23 -0.88
C CYS A 191 5.12 -1.05 0.02
N THR A 192 4.37 -1.27 1.11
CA THR A 192 4.07 -0.27 2.15
C THR A 192 5.34 0.41 2.69
N ALA A 193 6.43 -0.34 2.86
CA ALA A 193 7.70 0.17 3.39
C ALA A 193 8.37 1.20 2.45
N GLY A 194 7.93 1.27 1.19
CA GLY A 194 8.23 2.33 0.24
C GLY A 194 7.96 3.75 0.74
N ALA A 195 7.02 3.92 1.67
CA ALA A 195 6.71 5.19 2.33
C ALA A 195 7.92 5.80 3.05
N PHE A 196 8.91 4.97 3.40
CA PHE A 196 10.14 5.35 4.10
C PHE A 196 11.32 5.59 3.13
N GLY A 197 11.09 5.57 1.82
CA GLY A 197 12.17 5.69 0.83
C GLY A 197 12.95 4.39 0.63
N GLN A 198 12.31 3.24 0.82
CA GLN A 198 12.88 1.91 0.58
C GLN A 198 12.50 1.36 -0.80
N PHE A 199 13.32 0.43 -1.31
CA PHE A 199 12.85 -0.51 -2.31
C PHE A 199 12.24 -1.70 -1.57
N ALA A 200 10.92 -1.83 -1.61
CA ALA A 200 10.19 -2.86 -0.91
C ALA A 200 9.21 -3.62 -1.81
N THR A 201 9.29 -4.95 -1.83
CA THR A 201 8.45 -5.77 -2.70
C THR A 201 8.12 -7.11 -2.06
N GLY A 202 6.91 -7.59 -2.36
CA GLY A 202 6.53 -8.96 -2.09
C GLY A 202 7.33 -9.94 -2.97
N ILE A 203 7.67 -11.10 -2.42
CA ILE A 203 8.36 -12.21 -3.08
C ILE A 203 7.68 -13.54 -2.75
N GLY A 204 7.93 -14.57 -3.56
CA GLY A 204 7.40 -15.91 -3.32
C GLY A 204 8.16 -16.67 -2.22
N ILE A 205 7.58 -17.77 -1.74
CA ILE A 205 8.20 -18.62 -0.70
C ILE A 205 9.54 -19.23 -1.16
N THR A 206 9.73 -19.49 -2.45
CA THR A 206 11.00 -19.98 -3.00
C THR A 206 12.10 -18.93 -2.90
N ASP A 207 11.80 -17.70 -3.30
CA ASP A 207 12.72 -16.58 -3.20
C ASP A 207 13.06 -16.29 -1.73
N ALA A 208 12.06 -16.34 -0.84
CA ALA A 208 12.28 -16.17 0.59
C ALA A 208 13.15 -17.28 1.19
N GLY A 209 12.93 -18.54 0.80
CA GLY A 209 13.81 -19.66 1.19
C GLY A 209 15.26 -19.46 0.74
N PHE A 210 15.47 -18.91 -0.46
CA PHE A 210 16.79 -18.55 -0.96
C PHE A 210 17.41 -17.37 -0.19
N VAL A 211 16.64 -16.33 0.11
CA VAL A 211 17.09 -15.20 0.93
C VAL A 211 17.46 -15.67 2.34
N LEU A 212 16.66 -16.55 2.96
CA LEU A 212 16.95 -17.15 4.26
C LEU A 212 18.35 -17.78 4.33
N GLY A 213 18.81 -18.43 3.25
CA GLY A 213 20.15 -19.02 3.21
C GLY A 213 21.27 -18.08 2.79
N THR A 214 20.99 -17.07 1.95
CA THR A 214 22.05 -16.30 1.28
C THR A 214 22.11 -14.81 1.65
N GLY A 215 21.01 -14.26 2.17
CA GLY A 215 20.84 -12.81 2.35
C GLY A 215 20.82 -12.02 1.03
N LYS A 216 20.59 -12.69 -0.11
CA LYS A 216 20.62 -12.08 -1.44
C LYS A 216 19.42 -12.52 -2.27
N LEU A 217 19.07 -11.72 -3.28
CA LEU A 217 18.11 -12.12 -4.31
C LEU A 217 18.48 -11.53 -5.68
N LEU A 218 18.19 -12.26 -6.76
CA LEU A 218 18.32 -11.74 -8.12
C LEU A 218 17.11 -10.86 -8.45
N LEU A 219 17.35 -9.57 -8.62
CA LEU A 219 16.31 -8.58 -8.89
C LEU A 219 16.53 -7.93 -10.25
N LYS A 220 15.44 -7.78 -11.00
CA LYS A 220 15.41 -6.98 -12.21
C LYS A 220 15.06 -5.54 -11.86
N VAL A 221 15.89 -4.59 -12.27
CA VAL A 221 15.69 -3.15 -12.06
C VAL A 221 14.43 -2.69 -12.81
N PRO A 222 13.39 -2.20 -12.12
CA PRO A 222 12.17 -1.76 -12.77
C PRO A 222 12.34 -0.34 -13.35
N PRO A 223 11.71 -0.01 -14.49
CA PRO A 223 11.52 1.39 -14.86
C PRO A 223 10.57 2.08 -13.86
N THR A 224 10.69 3.40 -13.72
CA THR A 224 9.91 4.19 -12.73
C THR A 224 8.85 5.04 -13.39
N LEU A 225 7.60 4.94 -12.93
CA LEU A 225 6.53 5.91 -13.18
C LEU A 225 6.59 6.97 -12.09
N ARG A 226 6.54 8.25 -12.45
CA ARG A 226 6.52 9.35 -11.48
C ARG A 226 5.13 9.95 -11.36
N PHE A 227 4.66 10.14 -10.14
CA PHE A 227 3.38 10.74 -9.80
C PHE A 227 3.65 12.03 -9.03
N VAL A 228 3.42 13.16 -9.67
CA VAL A 228 3.54 14.50 -9.07
C VAL A 228 2.17 14.91 -8.55
N LEU A 229 2.00 14.92 -7.23
CA LEU A 229 0.75 15.27 -6.54
C LEU A 229 0.94 16.64 -5.88
N ASP A 230 0.38 17.67 -6.49
CA ASP A 230 0.48 19.06 -6.04
C ASP A 230 -0.90 19.63 -5.68
N GLY A 231 -0.92 20.63 -4.81
CA GLY A 231 -2.14 21.27 -4.31
C GLY A 231 -2.47 20.91 -2.85
N GLU A 232 -3.37 21.69 -2.27
CA GLU A 232 -3.87 21.48 -0.91
C GLU A 232 -4.87 20.32 -0.90
N MET A 233 -4.71 19.39 0.04
CA MET A 233 -5.61 18.24 0.18
C MET A 233 -6.93 18.70 0.82
N PRO A 234 -8.10 18.48 0.18
CA PRO A 234 -9.38 18.85 0.77
C PRO A 234 -9.62 18.13 2.10
N ASP A 235 -10.25 18.79 3.08
CA ASP A 235 -10.49 18.25 4.43
C ASP A 235 -11.31 16.94 4.47
N CYS A 236 -12.04 16.64 3.38
CA CYS A 236 -12.87 15.46 3.22
C CYS A 236 -12.17 14.28 2.51
N VAL A 237 -10.91 14.45 2.12
CA VAL A 237 -10.11 13.50 1.34
C VAL A 237 -8.95 12.98 2.17
N LEU A 238 -8.62 11.69 2.03
CA LEU A 238 -7.47 11.06 2.67
C LEU A 238 -6.54 10.43 1.61
N ALA A 239 -5.35 9.96 2.03
CA ALA A 239 -4.42 9.28 1.13
C ALA A 239 -5.02 8.05 0.41
N LYS A 240 -6.04 7.44 1.02
CA LYS A 240 -6.84 6.39 0.39
C LYS A 240 -7.51 6.86 -0.91
N ASP A 241 -8.09 8.06 -0.90
CA ASP A 241 -8.72 8.64 -2.08
C ASP A 241 -7.66 8.98 -3.14
N LEU A 242 -6.48 9.49 -2.75
CA LEU A 242 -5.36 9.73 -3.67
C LEU A 242 -4.97 8.48 -4.45
N ILE A 243 -4.77 7.36 -3.76
CA ILE A 243 -4.32 6.13 -4.41
C ILE A 243 -5.44 5.47 -5.23
N LEU A 244 -6.70 5.57 -4.80
CA LEU A 244 -7.85 5.13 -5.62
C LEU A 244 -8.00 5.97 -6.89
N GLN A 245 -7.73 7.29 -6.83
CA GLN A 245 -7.72 8.15 -8.01
C GLN A 245 -6.68 7.66 -9.02
N ILE A 246 -5.46 7.40 -8.56
CA ILE A 246 -4.34 6.93 -9.39
C ILE A 246 -4.64 5.56 -9.99
N ILE A 247 -5.07 4.58 -9.17
CA ILE A 247 -5.39 3.23 -9.65
C ILE A 247 -6.53 3.26 -10.67
N GLY A 248 -7.57 4.06 -10.44
CA GLY A 248 -8.67 4.23 -11.40
C GLY A 248 -8.23 4.88 -12.72
N GLU A 249 -7.14 5.66 -12.74
CA GLU A 249 -6.60 6.28 -13.95
C GLU A 249 -5.70 5.32 -14.74
N ILE A 250 -4.89 4.51 -14.05
CA ILE A 250 -3.89 3.65 -14.70
C ILE A 250 -4.31 2.18 -14.80
N SER A 251 -5.44 1.80 -14.21
CA SER A 251 -5.96 0.42 -14.04
C SER A 251 -5.09 -0.49 -13.15
N VAL A 252 -5.60 -1.69 -12.84
CA VAL A 252 -4.87 -2.72 -12.09
C VAL A 252 -3.57 -3.23 -12.76
N ALA A 253 -3.34 -2.87 -14.03
CA ALA A 253 -2.15 -3.27 -14.79
C ALA A 253 -1.22 -2.11 -15.15
N GLY A 254 -1.57 -0.86 -14.82
CA GLY A 254 -0.86 0.34 -15.29
C GLY A 254 0.61 0.40 -14.87
N ALA A 255 0.91 -0.08 -13.66
CA ALA A 255 2.25 -0.09 -13.10
C ALA A 255 2.94 -1.46 -13.17
N ARG A 256 2.41 -2.42 -13.93
CA ARG A 256 3.00 -3.78 -14.03
C ARG A 256 4.50 -3.74 -14.38
N TYR A 257 5.31 -4.35 -13.51
CA TYR A 257 6.78 -4.39 -13.55
C TYR A 257 7.50 -3.04 -13.38
N LYS A 258 6.82 -2.02 -12.86
CA LYS A 258 7.37 -0.67 -12.69
C LYS A 258 7.41 -0.28 -11.21
N SER A 259 8.30 0.65 -10.87
CA SER A 259 8.26 1.38 -9.60
C SER A 259 7.31 2.57 -9.73
N MET A 260 6.59 2.94 -8.68
CA MET A 260 5.76 4.15 -8.60
C MET A 260 6.42 5.12 -7.61
N GLU A 261 7.00 6.21 -8.12
CA GLU A 261 7.64 7.26 -7.31
C GLU A 261 6.67 8.42 -7.11
N PHE A 262 6.34 8.73 -5.86
CA PHE A 262 5.41 9.80 -5.50
C PHE A 262 6.16 11.02 -4.99
N VAL A 263 5.88 12.18 -5.57
CA VAL A 263 6.47 13.48 -5.21
C VAL A 263 5.42 14.58 -5.30
N GLY A 264 5.77 15.81 -4.90
CA GLY A 264 4.91 16.98 -5.01
C GLY A 264 4.47 17.51 -3.65
N SER A 265 3.93 18.74 -3.62
CA SER A 265 3.63 19.47 -2.39
C SER A 265 2.67 18.71 -1.47
N THR A 266 1.69 17.99 -2.04
CA THR A 266 0.75 17.19 -1.26
C THR A 266 1.47 16.04 -0.57
N VAL A 267 2.37 15.33 -1.27
CA VAL A 267 3.14 14.20 -0.69
C VAL A 267 4.01 14.68 0.48
N GLU A 268 4.60 15.87 0.35
CA GLU A 268 5.41 16.47 1.42
C GLU A 268 4.59 16.79 2.67
N SER A 269 3.31 17.15 2.53
CA SER A 269 2.40 17.41 3.66
C SER A 269 1.78 16.16 4.29
N LEU A 270 1.85 15.00 3.63
CA LEU A 270 1.28 13.75 4.17
C LEU A 270 2.03 13.29 5.42
N THR A 271 1.28 12.76 6.39
CA THR A 271 1.83 12.04 7.53
C THR A 271 2.49 10.73 7.07
N MET A 272 3.27 10.09 7.95
CA MET A 272 3.83 8.76 7.60
C MET A 272 2.73 7.70 7.41
N GLU A 273 1.64 7.79 8.17
CA GLU A 273 0.52 6.85 8.03
C GLU A 273 -0.20 7.03 6.68
N ASP A 274 -0.38 8.27 6.22
CA ASP A 274 -0.89 8.56 4.88
C ASP A 274 0.03 8.03 3.77
N ARG A 275 1.35 8.27 3.89
CA ARG A 275 2.35 7.75 2.94
C ARG A 275 2.33 6.22 2.88
N MET A 276 2.15 5.55 4.03
CA MET A 276 1.99 4.10 4.10
C MET A 276 0.74 3.64 3.34
N THR A 277 -0.40 4.33 3.47
CA THR A 277 -1.61 4.02 2.70
C THR A 277 -1.37 4.15 1.19
N LEU A 278 -0.69 5.22 0.76
CA LEU A 278 -0.33 5.47 -0.64
C LEU A 278 0.56 4.36 -1.21
N CYS A 279 1.65 4.01 -0.52
CA CYS A 279 2.59 2.98 -0.97
C CYS A 279 2.02 1.56 -0.87
N ASN A 280 1.16 1.27 0.12
CA ASN A 280 0.55 -0.05 0.30
C ASN A 280 -0.21 -0.49 -0.94
N MET A 281 -1.05 0.38 -1.51
CA MET A 281 -1.93 -0.01 -2.61
C MET A 281 -1.25 0.02 -3.99
N VAL A 282 0.05 0.30 -4.08
CA VAL A 282 0.80 0.29 -5.35
C VAL A 282 0.71 -1.06 -6.06
N ILE A 283 0.71 -2.16 -5.30
CA ILE A 283 0.56 -3.50 -5.87
C ILE A 283 -0.81 -3.72 -6.54
N GLU A 284 -1.84 -2.95 -6.17
CA GLU A 284 -3.16 -3.03 -6.80
C GLU A 284 -3.17 -2.41 -8.20
N ALA A 285 -2.19 -1.58 -8.56
CA ALA A 285 -1.91 -1.14 -9.94
C ALA A 285 -0.91 -2.07 -10.66
N GLY A 286 -0.51 -3.18 -10.02
CA GLY A 286 0.55 -4.08 -10.48
C GLY A 286 1.97 -3.55 -10.26
N GLY A 287 2.12 -2.45 -9.52
CA GLY A 287 3.41 -1.83 -9.23
C GLY A 287 4.29 -2.76 -8.40
N LYS A 288 5.58 -2.84 -8.76
CA LYS A 288 6.57 -3.66 -8.04
C LYS A 288 6.97 -3.03 -6.71
N ASN A 289 7.05 -1.71 -6.67
CA ASN A 289 7.43 -0.93 -5.49
C ASN A 289 6.72 0.43 -5.56
N GLY A 290 6.28 0.95 -4.43
CA GLY A 290 5.95 2.37 -4.26
C GLY A 290 7.11 3.05 -3.56
N ILE A 291 7.41 4.31 -3.84
CA ILE A 291 8.48 5.00 -3.10
C ILE A 291 8.18 6.48 -2.91
N VAL A 292 8.36 6.95 -1.67
CA VAL A 292 8.29 8.36 -1.29
C VAL A 292 9.68 8.80 -0.80
N PRO A 293 10.22 9.93 -1.26
CA PRO A 293 11.48 10.46 -0.74
C PRO A 293 11.39 10.75 0.76
N ALA A 294 12.32 10.19 1.54
CA ALA A 294 12.39 10.45 2.98
C ALA A 294 12.69 11.92 3.27
N ASP A 295 11.95 12.51 4.20
CA ASP A 295 12.10 13.90 4.64
C ASP A 295 11.93 14.02 6.17
N ALA A 296 11.77 15.25 6.67
CA ALA A 296 11.64 15.51 8.10
C ALA A 296 10.52 14.69 8.78
N THR A 297 9.40 14.47 8.09
CA THR A 297 8.29 13.63 8.60
C THR A 297 8.74 12.18 8.77
N THR A 298 9.52 11.66 7.82
CA THR A 298 10.10 10.31 7.91
C THR A 298 11.13 10.20 9.04
N PHE A 299 12.04 11.17 9.15
CA PHE A 299 13.08 11.15 10.18
C PHE A 299 12.52 11.30 11.60
N GLU A 300 11.55 12.19 11.79
CA GLU A 300 10.89 12.33 13.10
C GLU A 300 10.07 11.09 13.45
N TYR A 301 9.43 10.43 12.47
CA TYR A 301 8.77 9.16 12.74
C TYR A 301 9.76 8.08 13.18
N LEU A 302 10.94 7.99 12.57
CA LEU A 302 11.94 6.97 12.90
C LEU A 302 12.75 7.27 14.17
N LYS A 303 12.68 8.50 14.66
CA LYS A 303 13.29 8.91 15.92
C LYS A 303 12.83 7.97 17.03
N ASP A 304 13.81 7.45 17.76
CA ASP A 304 13.66 6.51 18.87
C ASP A 304 13.09 5.12 18.51
N LYS A 305 12.75 4.87 17.24
CA LYS A 305 12.30 3.54 16.78
C LYS A 305 13.44 2.63 16.36
N THR A 306 14.57 3.20 15.94
CA THR A 306 15.72 2.43 15.47
C THR A 306 17.04 3.11 15.79
N SER A 307 18.05 2.31 16.11
CA SER A 307 19.45 2.73 16.27
C SER A 307 20.36 2.21 15.17
N VAL A 308 19.82 1.45 14.21
CA VAL A 308 20.56 0.93 13.05
C VAL A 308 20.81 2.09 12.08
N PRO A 309 22.06 2.37 11.70
CA PRO A 309 22.36 3.43 10.72
C PRO A 309 21.69 3.15 9.37
N TYR A 310 21.25 4.21 8.69
CA TYR A 310 20.66 4.14 7.36
C TYR A 310 20.99 5.39 6.55
N ASP A 311 21.02 5.24 5.22
CA ASP A 311 21.39 6.28 4.28
C ASP A 311 20.23 6.57 3.32
N PRO A 312 19.50 7.69 3.49
CA PRO A 312 18.46 8.11 2.56
C PRO A 312 19.03 8.36 1.16
N VAL A 313 18.23 8.03 0.14
CA VAL A 313 18.63 8.13 -1.27
C VAL A 313 17.59 8.96 -2.01
N TYR A 314 18.03 9.81 -2.94
CA TYR A 314 17.17 10.70 -3.72
C TYR A 314 17.44 10.55 -5.22
N SER A 315 16.39 10.64 -6.04
CA SER A 315 16.52 10.68 -7.50
C SER A 315 17.44 11.83 -7.92
N ASP A 316 18.31 11.58 -8.89
CA ASP A 316 19.15 12.62 -9.49
C ASP A 316 18.29 13.62 -10.27
N GLY A 317 18.74 14.88 -10.36
CA GLY A 317 18.06 15.90 -11.16
C GLY A 317 17.93 15.56 -12.65
N GLN A 318 18.78 14.67 -13.17
CA GLN A 318 18.77 14.17 -14.55
C GLN A 318 18.26 12.72 -14.67
N ALA A 319 17.59 12.20 -13.63
CA ALA A 319 16.98 10.87 -13.67
C ALA A 319 15.88 10.81 -14.74
N ARG A 320 15.76 9.65 -15.39
CA ARG A 320 14.75 9.43 -16.44
C ARG A 320 13.61 8.58 -15.89
N PHE A 321 12.39 9.09 -16.04
CA PHE A 321 11.17 8.37 -15.71
C PHE A 321 10.55 7.78 -16.97
N PHE A 322 9.93 6.61 -16.86
CA PHE A 322 9.23 5.96 -17.97
C PHE A 322 8.03 6.78 -18.42
N SER A 323 7.26 7.27 -17.45
CA SER A 323 6.18 8.26 -17.64
C SER A 323 6.09 9.12 -16.39
N GLU A 324 5.57 10.33 -16.55
CA GLU A 324 5.23 11.25 -15.46
C GLU A 324 3.75 11.61 -15.55
N TYR A 325 3.07 11.59 -14.40
CA TYR A 325 1.67 11.97 -14.24
C TYR A 325 1.58 13.12 -13.24
N SER A 326 0.79 14.14 -13.53
CA SER A 326 0.59 15.29 -12.65
C SER A 326 -0.87 15.38 -12.22
N PHE A 327 -1.11 15.50 -10.92
CA PHE A 327 -2.44 15.61 -10.33
C PHE A 327 -2.54 16.88 -9.52
N ASP A 328 -3.61 17.65 -9.76
CA ASP A 328 -4.02 18.77 -8.92
C ASP A 328 -4.98 18.24 -7.85
N ILE A 329 -4.47 18.05 -6.63
CA ILE A 329 -5.17 17.40 -5.53
C ILE A 329 -6.28 18.28 -4.96
N SER A 330 -6.22 19.60 -5.15
CA SER A 330 -7.25 20.54 -4.67
C SER A 330 -8.64 20.29 -5.27
N LYS A 331 -8.70 19.55 -6.38
CA LYS A 331 -9.93 19.19 -7.09
C LYS A 331 -10.43 17.78 -6.77
N LEU A 332 -9.72 17.04 -5.92
CA LEU A 332 -10.11 15.67 -5.61
C LEU A 332 -11.36 15.67 -4.73
N GLU A 333 -12.25 14.71 -4.99
CA GLU A 333 -13.45 14.46 -4.20
C GLU A 333 -13.37 13.07 -3.58
N PRO A 334 -14.14 12.76 -2.52
CA PRO A 334 -14.14 11.44 -1.90
C PRO A 334 -14.49 10.32 -2.89
N LEU A 335 -13.72 9.24 -2.85
CA LEU A 335 -13.80 8.14 -3.81
C LEU A 335 -14.20 6.83 -3.14
N VAL A 336 -14.76 5.96 -3.97
CA VAL A 336 -14.94 4.54 -3.67
C VAL A 336 -14.44 3.69 -4.84
N ALA A 337 -13.86 2.51 -4.55
CA ALA A 337 -13.68 1.47 -5.57
C ALA A 337 -14.81 0.45 -5.44
N LYS A 338 -15.65 0.40 -6.47
CA LYS A 338 -16.79 -0.51 -6.53
C LYS A 338 -16.33 -1.96 -6.75
N PRO A 339 -17.11 -2.96 -6.35
CA PRO A 339 -16.81 -4.35 -6.67
C PRO A 339 -16.69 -4.56 -8.20
N HIS A 340 -15.88 -5.49 -8.69
CA HIS A 340 -14.96 -6.37 -7.96
C HIS A 340 -13.50 -6.08 -8.33
N SER A 341 -13.14 -4.80 -8.46
CA SER A 341 -11.76 -4.40 -8.78
C SER A 341 -11.37 -3.08 -8.11
N PRO A 342 -10.13 -2.94 -7.59
CA PRO A 342 -9.64 -1.68 -7.03
C PRO A 342 -9.64 -0.50 -8.02
N ASP A 343 -9.58 -0.76 -9.32
CA ASP A 343 -9.63 0.27 -10.37
C ASP A 343 -11.04 0.65 -10.82
N ASN A 344 -12.09 -0.01 -10.32
CA ASN A 344 -13.49 0.36 -10.59
C ASN A 344 -13.92 1.56 -9.73
N ARG A 345 -13.17 2.65 -9.86
CA ARG A 345 -13.32 3.91 -9.12
C ARG A 345 -14.64 4.61 -9.50
N ALA A 346 -15.32 5.16 -8.50
CA ALA A 346 -16.42 6.11 -8.64
C ALA A 346 -16.33 7.18 -7.56
N LEU A 347 -17.02 8.31 -7.75
CA LEU A 347 -17.20 9.27 -6.67
C LEU A 347 -18.14 8.67 -5.62
N ALA A 348 -17.89 8.94 -4.33
CA ALA A 348 -18.76 8.46 -3.26
C ALA A 348 -20.22 8.88 -3.46
N ARG A 349 -20.45 10.15 -3.84
CA ARG A 349 -21.79 10.70 -4.14
C ARG A 349 -22.55 9.99 -5.27
N GLU A 350 -21.84 9.36 -6.20
CA GLU A 350 -22.46 8.61 -7.32
C GLU A 350 -22.98 7.24 -6.90
N CYS A 351 -22.57 6.76 -5.73
CA CYS A 351 -22.95 5.47 -5.19
C CYS A 351 -24.03 5.57 -4.10
N ARG A 352 -24.67 6.74 -3.91
CA ARG A 352 -25.62 7.00 -2.82
C ARG A 352 -26.82 6.03 -2.73
N ASP A 353 -27.20 5.42 -3.84
CA ASP A 353 -28.31 4.46 -3.90
C ASP A 353 -27.90 3.02 -3.53
N VAL A 354 -26.59 2.79 -3.30
CA VAL A 354 -26.05 1.50 -2.88
C VAL A 354 -26.32 1.32 -1.40
N LYS A 355 -27.35 0.52 -1.07
CA LYS A 355 -27.60 0.05 0.29
C LYS A 355 -26.49 -0.88 0.75
N ILE A 356 -26.05 -0.71 1.99
CA ILE A 356 -24.99 -1.51 2.60
C ILE A 356 -25.52 -2.29 3.81
N ASP A 357 -24.86 -3.39 4.12
CA ASP A 357 -25.20 -4.25 5.26
C ASP A 357 -24.18 -4.15 6.40
N ARG A 358 -22.97 -3.68 6.11
CA ARG A 358 -21.84 -3.64 7.04
C ARG A 358 -20.81 -2.57 6.68
N VAL A 359 -20.16 -2.02 7.71
CA VAL A 359 -18.91 -1.26 7.56
C VAL A 359 -17.76 -1.97 8.27
N TYR A 360 -16.57 -1.97 7.64
CA TYR A 360 -15.33 -2.47 8.22
C TYR A 360 -14.24 -1.39 8.15
N ILE A 361 -13.73 -0.96 9.31
CA ILE A 361 -12.64 0.01 9.44
C ILE A 361 -11.46 -0.71 10.08
N GLY A 362 -10.41 -0.94 9.31
CA GLY A 362 -9.22 -1.68 9.70
C GLY A 362 -8.29 -2.01 8.53
N SER A 363 -7.44 -3.03 8.72
CA SER A 363 -6.39 -3.49 7.78
C SER A 363 -5.11 -2.63 7.76
N CYS A 364 -4.08 -3.08 7.04
CA CYS A 364 -2.83 -2.35 6.81
C CYS A 364 -3.05 -0.98 6.13
N THR A 365 -4.16 -0.80 5.40
CA THR A 365 -4.52 0.46 4.75
C THR A 365 -5.37 1.41 5.57
N GLY A 366 -6.20 0.92 6.48
CA GLY A 366 -7.23 1.75 7.14
C GLY A 366 -7.41 1.47 8.63
N GLY A 367 -6.41 0.84 9.27
CA GLY A 367 -6.42 0.49 10.69
C GLY A 367 -5.31 1.18 11.49
N LYS A 368 -4.79 2.31 11.03
CA LYS A 368 -3.76 3.08 11.76
C LYS A 368 -4.40 4.13 12.68
N THR A 369 -3.62 4.78 13.53
CA THR A 369 -4.18 5.67 14.56
C THR A 369 -4.94 6.84 13.94
N GLU A 370 -4.39 7.45 12.88
CA GLU A 370 -5.03 8.57 12.19
C GLU A 370 -6.30 8.14 11.44
N ASP A 371 -6.37 6.88 10.97
CA ASP A 371 -7.57 6.33 10.31
C ASP A 371 -8.76 6.28 11.29
N PHE A 372 -8.53 5.84 12.53
CA PHE A 372 -9.59 5.83 13.56
C PHE A 372 -9.94 7.22 14.04
N MET A 373 -8.98 8.14 14.15
CA MET A 373 -9.27 9.54 14.45
C MET A 373 -10.14 10.18 13.37
N ALA A 374 -9.87 9.88 12.10
CA ALA A 374 -10.69 10.32 10.97
C ALA A 374 -12.13 9.79 11.06
N ALA A 375 -12.31 8.49 11.31
CA ALA A 375 -13.65 7.92 11.51
C ALA A 375 -14.37 8.55 12.73
N ALA A 376 -13.67 8.72 13.85
CA ALA A 376 -14.21 9.34 15.05
C ALA A 376 -14.64 10.79 14.82
N LYS A 377 -13.90 11.57 14.01
CA LYS A 377 -14.28 12.94 13.64
C LYS A 377 -15.66 12.99 12.96
N VAL A 378 -15.92 12.07 12.03
CA VAL A 378 -17.22 11.98 11.33
C VAL A 378 -18.35 11.62 12.30
N PHE A 379 -18.14 10.62 13.16
CA PHE A 379 -19.15 10.22 14.16
C PHE A 379 -19.44 11.34 15.15
N LEU A 380 -18.39 12.00 15.64
CA LEU A 380 -18.49 13.12 16.56
C LEU A 380 -19.27 14.30 15.95
N ALA A 381 -18.93 14.70 14.72
CA ALA A 381 -19.58 15.82 14.04
C ALA A 381 -21.07 15.53 13.75
N SER A 382 -21.38 14.27 13.42
CA SER A 382 -22.75 13.83 13.17
C SER A 382 -23.61 13.76 14.43
N GLY A 383 -23.06 13.24 15.53
CA GLY A 383 -23.82 12.96 16.77
C GLY A 383 -24.90 11.88 16.63
N LYS A 384 -24.93 11.17 15.50
CA LYS A 384 -25.91 10.11 15.20
C LYS A 384 -25.35 8.72 15.50
N LYS A 385 -26.24 7.75 15.67
CA LYS A 385 -25.91 6.33 15.77
C LYS A 385 -25.72 5.70 14.40
N VAL A 386 -24.82 4.72 14.29
CA VAL A 386 -24.66 3.89 13.09
C VAL A 386 -25.94 3.08 12.82
N LYS A 387 -26.23 2.84 11.54
CA LYS A 387 -27.41 2.08 11.08
C LYS A 387 -27.11 0.65 10.67
N VAL A 388 -25.83 0.33 10.49
CA VAL A 388 -25.35 -1.01 10.15
C VAL A 388 -24.21 -1.41 11.11
N PRO A 389 -24.00 -2.71 11.36
CA PRO A 389 -22.85 -3.21 12.09
C PRO A 389 -21.54 -2.60 11.56
N THR A 390 -20.74 -2.04 12.47
CA THR A 390 -19.56 -1.24 12.14
C THR A 390 -18.39 -1.77 12.93
N PHE A 391 -17.57 -2.56 12.24
CA PHE A 391 -16.47 -3.31 12.80
C PHE A 391 -15.20 -2.46 12.81
N LEU A 392 -14.56 -2.37 13.97
CA LEU A 392 -13.33 -1.62 14.19
C LEU A 392 -12.19 -2.61 14.47
N VAL A 393 -11.21 -2.69 13.57
CA VAL A 393 -10.10 -3.64 13.67
C VAL A 393 -8.76 -2.90 13.54
N PRO A 394 -8.13 -2.50 14.66
CA PRO A 394 -6.85 -1.82 14.63
C PRO A 394 -5.76 -2.64 13.98
N ALA A 395 -4.79 -1.99 13.36
CA ALA A 395 -3.69 -2.67 12.69
C ALA A 395 -2.70 -3.22 13.71
N THR A 396 -2.43 -2.52 14.82
CA THR A 396 -1.45 -2.95 15.82
C THR A 396 -1.96 -2.77 17.25
N GLN A 397 -1.27 -3.40 18.20
CA GLN A 397 -1.55 -3.20 19.62
C GLN A 397 -1.36 -1.74 20.05
N LYS A 398 -0.37 -1.06 19.49
CA LYS A 398 -0.19 0.36 19.72
C LYS A 398 -1.42 1.15 19.26
N VAL A 399 -1.94 0.88 18.07
CA VAL A 399 -3.15 1.56 17.56
C VAL A 399 -4.36 1.22 18.42
N TRP A 400 -4.51 -0.04 18.85
CA TRP A 400 -5.56 -0.42 19.79
C TRP A 400 -5.48 0.44 21.05
N MET A 401 -4.31 0.57 21.68
CA MET A 401 -4.11 1.42 22.85
C MET A 401 -4.41 2.89 22.57
N ASP A 402 -3.99 3.40 21.41
CA ASP A 402 -4.23 4.79 21.00
C ASP A 402 -5.74 5.09 20.91
N ILE A 403 -6.57 4.16 20.42
CA ILE A 403 -8.03 4.32 20.33
C ILE A 403 -8.66 4.59 21.72
N TYR A 404 -8.14 3.94 22.77
CA TYR A 404 -8.65 4.07 24.14
C TYR A 404 -8.00 5.19 24.94
N SER A 405 -6.85 5.71 24.51
CA SER A 405 -6.03 6.63 25.33
C SER A 405 -5.84 8.01 24.73
N LEU A 406 -5.83 8.15 23.40
CA LEU A 406 -5.64 9.44 22.75
C LEU A 406 -6.98 10.17 22.63
N PRO A 407 -7.08 11.40 23.17
CA PRO A 407 -8.25 12.23 22.95
C PRO A 407 -8.27 12.70 21.49
N LEU A 408 -9.45 12.69 20.87
CA LEU A 408 -9.63 13.27 19.55
C LEU A 408 -9.54 14.81 19.68
N PRO A 409 -8.69 15.50 18.89
CA PRO A 409 -8.62 16.96 18.93
C PRO A 409 -9.99 17.61 18.69
N GLY A 410 -10.35 18.57 19.53
CA GLY A 410 -11.64 19.27 19.46
C GLY A 410 -12.84 18.49 20.04
N SER A 411 -12.65 17.30 20.61
CA SER A 411 -13.76 16.48 21.14
C SER A 411 -14.20 16.83 22.57
N GLY A 412 -13.49 17.76 23.23
CA GLY A 412 -13.65 18.03 24.66
C GLY A 412 -12.96 17.00 25.56
N GLY A 413 -11.93 16.31 25.05
CA GLY A 413 -11.15 15.30 25.80
C GLY A 413 -11.66 13.87 25.66
N ARG A 414 -12.68 13.64 24.81
CA ARG A 414 -13.16 12.29 24.50
C ARG A 414 -12.17 11.53 23.63
N THR A 415 -11.98 10.25 23.95
CA THR A 415 -11.17 9.32 23.16
C THR A 415 -11.95 8.77 21.97
N CYS A 416 -11.25 8.15 21.02
CA CYS A 416 -11.92 7.50 19.88
C CYS A 416 -12.87 6.40 20.36
N SER A 417 -12.48 5.60 21.36
CA SER A 417 -13.32 4.53 21.92
C SER A 417 -14.66 5.05 22.45
N GLN A 418 -14.65 6.16 23.20
CA GLN A 418 -15.87 6.78 23.75
C GLN A 418 -16.78 7.26 22.62
N ILE A 419 -16.23 7.88 21.59
CA ILE A 419 -16.99 8.35 20.43
C ILE A 419 -17.57 7.16 19.65
N PHE A 420 -16.84 6.06 19.50
CA PHE A 420 -17.32 4.85 18.83
C PHE A 420 -18.47 4.18 19.60
N GLU A 421 -18.35 4.07 20.92
CA GLU A 421 -19.42 3.58 21.79
C GLU A 421 -20.66 4.49 21.73
N GLU A 422 -20.45 5.82 21.79
CA GLU A 422 -21.49 6.83 21.60
C GLU A 422 -22.14 6.75 20.21
N ALA A 423 -21.43 6.32 19.17
CA ALA A 423 -21.99 6.08 17.83
C ALA A 423 -22.67 4.71 17.70
N GLY A 424 -22.45 3.78 18.64
CA GLY A 424 -22.97 2.42 18.59
C GLY A 424 -22.18 1.48 17.65
N CYS A 425 -20.89 1.75 17.43
CA CYS A 425 -20.00 0.83 16.74
C CYS A 425 -19.73 -0.41 17.60
N ASP A 426 -19.30 -1.51 16.96
CA ASP A 426 -18.77 -2.67 17.68
C ASP A 426 -17.48 -2.30 18.42
N THR A 427 -17.26 -2.91 19.59
CA THR A 427 -16.04 -2.71 20.37
C THR A 427 -14.80 -3.02 19.51
N PRO A 428 -13.76 -2.16 19.51
CA PRO A 428 -12.51 -2.41 18.81
C PRO A 428 -11.94 -3.80 19.10
N ALA A 429 -11.82 -4.60 18.05
CA ALA A 429 -11.35 -5.99 18.13
C ALA A 429 -9.83 -6.09 18.27
N SER A 430 -9.35 -7.31 18.49
CA SER A 430 -7.93 -7.62 18.47
C SER A 430 -7.29 -7.26 17.11
N PRO A 431 -6.09 -6.64 17.11
CA PRO A 431 -5.39 -6.33 15.86
C PRO A 431 -5.14 -7.56 14.98
N THR A 432 -5.64 -7.56 13.74
CA THR A 432 -5.42 -8.69 12.82
C THR A 432 -5.65 -8.30 11.37
N CYS A 433 -4.92 -8.95 10.45
CA CYS A 433 -5.17 -8.85 9.01
C CYS A 433 -6.24 -9.85 8.53
N GLY A 434 -6.72 -10.75 9.40
CA GLY A 434 -7.42 -11.98 9.02
C GLY A 434 -8.64 -11.78 8.11
N ALA A 435 -9.43 -10.72 8.29
CA ALA A 435 -10.60 -10.47 7.43
C ALA A 435 -10.24 -9.99 6.01
N CYS A 436 -9.03 -9.46 5.80
CA CYS A 436 -8.56 -8.89 4.53
C CYS A 436 -8.17 -9.97 3.49
N MET A 437 -7.82 -11.17 3.96
CA MET A 437 -7.44 -12.31 3.12
C MET A 437 -8.39 -13.46 3.45
N GLY A 438 -8.93 -14.13 2.42
CA GLY A 438 -9.75 -15.34 2.61
C GLY A 438 -9.11 -16.31 3.62
N GLY A 439 -9.91 -17.02 4.39
CA GLY A 439 -9.39 -17.80 5.53
C GLY A 439 -10.51 -18.42 6.37
N PRO A 440 -10.19 -18.86 7.60
CA PRO A 440 -11.12 -19.57 8.48
C PRO A 440 -12.45 -18.83 8.71
N ARG A 441 -13.57 -19.56 8.73
CA ARG A 441 -14.91 -18.96 8.84
C ARG A 441 -15.15 -18.19 10.13
N ASP A 442 -14.43 -18.53 11.20
CA ASP A 442 -14.53 -17.94 12.53
C ASP A 442 -13.70 -16.66 12.70
N THR A 443 -12.93 -16.24 11.68
CA THR A 443 -12.23 -14.96 11.72
C THR A 443 -13.21 -13.80 11.96
N TYR A 444 -12.90 -12.95 12.93
CA TYR A 444 -13.72 -11.77 13.25
C TYR A 444 -13.99 -10.91 12.00
N ALA A 445 -15.23 -10.41 11.91
CA ALA A 445 -15.73 -9.60 10.79
C ALA A 445 -15.70 -10.24 9.39
N ARG A 446 -15.42 -11.55 9.28
CA ARG A 446 -15.48 -12.25 7.97
C ARG A 446 -16.87 -12.13 7.35
N ILE A 447 -16.90 -11.95 6.03
CA ILE A 447 -18.13 -11.95 5.26
C ILE A 447 -18.46 -13.42 4.97
N ASN A 448 -19.31 -14.04 5.77
CA ASN A 448 -19.66 -15.46 5.61
C ASN A 448 -20.89 -15.69 4.72
N GLU A 449 -21.65 -14.63 4.43
CA GLU A 449 -22.89 -14.66 3.64
C GLU A 449 -22.82 -13.57 2.53
N PRO A 450 -23.64 -13.65 1.47
CA PRO A 450 -23.77 -12.58 0.48
C PRO A 450 -24.24 -11.28 1.14
N MET A 451 -23.38 -10.25 1.16
CA MET A 451 -23.70 -8.93 1.69
C MET A 451 -22.86 -7.84 1.03
N VAL A 452 -23.30 -6.59 1.15
CA VAL A 452 -22.59 -5.40 0.70
C VAL A 452 -21.86 -4.75 1.88
N CYS A 453 -20.54 -4.61 1.77
CA CYS A 453 -19.69 -4.03 2.80
C CYS A 453 -18.91 -2.83 2.25
N VAL A 454 -18.92 -1.71 2.97
CA VAL A 454 -17.93 -0.64 2.77
C VAL A 454 -16.74 -0.92 3.68
N SER A 455 -15.54 -0.97 3.11
CA SER A 455 -14.34 -1.40 3.81
C SER A 455 -13.16 -0.49 3.53
N THR A 456 -12.33 -0.27 4.54
CA THR A 456 -11.06 0.45 4.41
C THR A 456 -9.89 -0.46 4.00
N THR A 457 -10.15 -1.73 3.65
CA THR A 457 -9.16 -2.66 3.08
C THR A 457 -8.70 -2.23 1.68
N ASN A 458 -7.74 -2.96 1.09
CA ASN A 458 -7.13 -2.65 -0.20
C ASN A 458 -7.65 -3.48 -1.39
N ARG A 459 -8.41 -4.57 -1.16
CA ARG A 459 -8.87 -5.48 -2.21
C ARG A 459 -10.35 -5.81 -2.08
N ASN A 460 -11.04 -5.83 -3.22
CA ASN A 460 -12.47 -6.15 -3.35
C ASN A 460 -12.77 -7.24 -4.41
N PHE A 461 -11.78 -8.06 -4.77
CA PHE A 461 -11.98 -9.22 -5.64
C PHE A 461 -13.02 -10.20 -5.05
N PRO A 462 -13.72 -11.00 -5.87
CA PRO A 462 -14.73 -11.93 -5.37
C PRO A 462 -14.15 -12.91 -4.33
N GLY A 463 -14.82 -13.03 -3.18
CA GLY A 463 -14.40 -13.91 -2.09
C GLY A 463 -13.20 -13.42 -1.28
N ARG A 464 -12.69 -12.20 -1.53
CA ARG A 464 -11.49 -11.71 -0.83
C ARG A 464 -11.67 -11.61 0.68
N MET A 465 -12.84 -11.14 1.13
CA MET A 465 -13.21 -11.06 2.55
C MET A 465 -14.06 -12.25 3.04
N GLY A 466 -14.19 -13.32 2.23
CA GLY A 466 -14.98 -14.51 2.57
C GLY A 466 -15.88 -14.98 1.44
N HIS A 467 -17.19 -14.74 1.53
CA HIS A 467 -18.20 -15.23 0.61
C HIS A 467 -17.99 -14.68 -0.80
N LYS A 468 -18.08 -15.56 -1.81
CA LYS A 468 -17.78 -15.19 -3.21
C LYS A 468 -18.75 -14.18 -3.81
N GLU A 469 -19.99 -14.18 -3.33
CA GLU A 469 -21.04 -13.23 -3.73
C GLU A 469 -21.05 -11.96 -2.85
N GLY A 470 -20.14 -11.86 -1.87
CA GLY A 470 -19.96 -10.63 -1.10
C GLY A 470 -19.44 -9.49 -1.98
N GLN A 471 -20.00 -8.30 -1.81
CA GLN A 471 -19.64 -7.09 -2.54
C GLN A 471 -18.92 -6.13 -1.61
N VAL A 472 -17.67 -5.79 -1.93
CA VAL A 472 -16.85 -4.88 -1.12
C VAL A 472 -16.59 -3.58 -1.87
N TYR A 473 -17.01 -2.46 -1.27
CA TYR A 473 -16.69 -1.11 -1.72
C TYR A 473 -15.49 -0.61 -0.91
N LEU A 474 -14.37 -0.34 -1.57
CA LEU A 474 -13.18 0.18 -0.90
C LEU A 474 -13.30 1.68 -0.73
N ALA A 475 -13.07 2.18 0.48
CA ALA A 475 -13.28 3.60 0.80
C ALA A 475 -12.27 4.10 1.83
N SER A 476 -12.16 5.42 1.96
CA SER A 476 -11.43 6.06 3.07
C SER A 476 -12.19 5.91 4.40
N PRO A 477 -11.50 6.01 5.56
CA PRO A 477 -12.16 6.00 6.87
C PRO A 477 -13.30 7.02 7.01
N TYR A 478 -13.16 8.21 6.40
CA TYR A 478 -14.23 9.20 6.34
C TYR A 478 -15.48 8.67 5.63
N THR A 479 -15.31 8.19 4.40
CA THR A 479 -16.41 7.65 3.59
C THR A 479 -17.03 6.40 4.23
N ALA A 480 -16.22 5.55 4.87
CA ALA A 480 -16.69 4.38 5.61
C ALA A 480 -17.56 4.77 6.82
N ALA A 481 -17.09 5.71 7.64
CA ALA A 481 -17.84 6.22 8.80
C ALA A 481 -19.14 6.92 8.38
N ALA A 482 -19.10 7.76 7.33
CA ALA A 482 -20.29 8.40 6.78
C ALA A 482 -21.32 7.36 6.30
N SER A 483 -20.85 6.31 5.63
CA SER A 483 -21.71 5.21 5.15
C SER A 483 -22.34 4.41 6.29
N ALA A 484 -21.61 4.23 7.41
CA ALA A 484 -22.15 3.57 8.60
C ALA A 484 -23.34 4.33 9.21
N LEU A 485 -23.31 5.67 9.16
CA LEU A 485 -24.36 6.54 9.69
C LEU A 485 -25.64 6.54 8.84
N THR A 486 -25.53 6.29 7.53
CA THR A 486 -26.67 6.36 6.60
C THR A 486 -27.23 4.99 6.23
N GLY A 487 -26.41 3.93 6.29
CA GLY A 487 -26.76 2.59 5.78
C GLY A 487 -26.64 2.48 4.25
N PHE A 488 -26.02 3.47 3.61
CA PHE A 488 -25.74 3.52 2.16
C PHE A 488 -24.31 3.98 1.94
N VAL A 489 -23.72 3.76 0.76
CA VAL A 489 -22.45 4.42 0.42
C VAL A 489 -22.69 5.94 0.46
N THR A 490 -21.88 6.68 1.22
CA THR A 490 -22.15 8.10 1.49
C THR A 490 -20.91 8.96 1.37
N ASP A 491 -21.09 10.13 0.75
CA ASP A 491 -20.05 11.15 0.66
C ASP A 491 -19.82 11.80 2.05
N PRO A 492 -18.59 11.78 2.59
CA PRO A 492 -18.34 12.26 3.94
C PRO A 492 -18.56 13.77 4.13
N ARG A 493 -18.64 14.55 3.04
CA ARG A 493 -18.97 15.99 3.11
C ARG A 493 -20.36 16.28 3.67
N GLU A 494 -21.23 15.27 3.78
CA GLU A 494 -22.52 15.41 4.48
C GLU A 494 -22.35 15.60 6.00
N PHE A 495 -21.17 15.31 6.56
CA PHE A 495 -20.91 15.34 8.00
C PHE A 495 -19.65 16.12 8.41
N LEU A 496 -18.80 16.56 7.47
CA LEU A 496 -17.52 17.22 7.73
C LEU A 496 -17.55 18.73 7.50
#